data_AF-A0A1Y1WU29-F1
#
_entry.id   AF-A0A1Y1WU29-F1
#
_cell.length_a   1.000
_cell.length_b   1.000
_cell.length_c   1.000
_cell.angle_alpha   90.00
_cell.angle_beta   90.00
_cell.angle_gamma   90.00
#
_symmetry.space_group_name_H-M   'P 1'
#
loop_
_entity.id
_entity.type
_entity.pdbx_description
1 polymer ?
#
loop_
_entity_poly.entity_id
_entity_poly.type
_entity_poly.pdbx_seq_one_letter_code
_entity_poly.pdbx_strand_id
1 'polypeptide(L)'
;NNIIVLDYELYSFLQSKDIKKKGKFNKFQQGLSTIEYEVNKYLSNMPSSTQTPEQIDNVINALKPYALTMTEVFQLINLRPKALIDLTLIIEECESRFTEENLEDLLTIIKEQLPRDDDDEEDEEEDGEDGEDGEEEEEEEEEEEEEEEENNEEQEYDEMDMLVDESSYKKDAEDDIDGEAGDDD
;
A
#
# COMPACT_ATOMS: atom_id res chain seq x y z
N ASN A 1 17.05 12.83 8.95
CA ASN A 1 17.02 12.36 7.55
C ASN A 1 15.77 11.55 7.35
N ASN A 2 14.80 12.09 6.61
CA ASN A 2 13.73 11.28 6.07
C ASN A 2 14.27 10.63 4.79
N ILE A 3 14.06 9.32 4.65
CA ILE A 3 14.39 8.58 3.44
C ILE A 3 13.06 8.34 2.73
N ILE A 4 13.00 8.70 1.45
CA ILE A 4 11.87 8.38 0.58
C ILE A 4 12.26 7.09 -0.15
N VAL A 5 11.35 6.13 -0.19
CA VAL A 5 11.55 4.80 -0.78
C VAL A 5 10.46 4.60 -1.83
N LEU A 6 10.83 4.23 -3.05
CA LEU A 6 9.88 3.93 -4.12
C LEU A 6 9.11 2.65 -3.80
N ASP A 7 7.89 2.54 -4.34
CA ASP A 7 7.04 1.36 -4.11
C ASP A 7 7.72 0.09 -4.66
N TYR A 8 8.41 0.20 -5.80
CA TYR A 8 9.27 -0.83 -6.35
C TYR A 8 10.39 -1.28 -5.39
N GLU A 9 11.08 -0.35 -4.73
CA GLU A 9 12.19 -0.66 -3.82
C GLU A 9 11.68 -1.37 -2.56
N LEU A 10 10.54 -0.90 -2.04
CA LEU A 10 9.87 -1.53 -0.90
C LEU A 10 9.40 -2.94 -1.26
N TYR A 11 8.80 -3.10 -2.43
CA TYR A 11 8.32 -4.39 -2.93
C TYR A 11 9.48 -5.38 -3.11
N SER A 12 10.53 -4.97 -3.81
CA SER A 12 11.76 -5.76 -4.01
C SER A 12 12.40 -6.18 -2.69
N PHE A 13 12.39 -5.28 -1.70
CA PHE A 13 12.89 -5.56 -0.37
C PHE A 13 12.06 -6.61 0.37
N LEU A 14 10.73 -6.53 0.33
CA LEU A 14 9.84 -7.51 0.94
C LEU A 14 10.01 -8.89 0.30
N GLN A 15 10.07 -8.96 -1.03
CA GLN A 15 10.30 -10.21 -1.76
C GLN A 15 11.64 -10.87 -1.40
N SER A 16 12.67 -10.08 -1.10
CA SER A 16 13.97 -10.61 -0.65
C SER A 16 13.94 -11.23 0.76
N LYS A 17 12.97 -10.84 1.60
CA LYS A 17 12.83 -11.29 3.00
C LYS A 17 12.06 -12.58 3.16
N ASP A 18 11.03 -12.82 2.35
CA ASP A 18 10.19 -14.03 2.44
C ASP A 18 11.00 -15.33 2.24
N ILE A 19 12.15 -15.25 1.58
CA ILE A 19 13.08 -16.36 1.38
C ILE A 19 13.70 -16.87 2.71
N LYS A 20 13.59 -16.15 3.84
CA LYS A 20 14.40 -16.40 5.06
C LYS A 20 13.67 -16.69 6.37
N LYS A 21 12.35 -16.85 6.39
CA LYS A 21 11.61 -17.06 7.66
C LYS A 21 11.34 -18.55 7.96
N LYS A 22 12.26 -19.19 8.71
CA LYS A 22 12.01 -20.46 9.43
C LYS A 22 12.22 -20.22 10.94
N GLY A 23 11.14 -20.08 11.71
CA GLY A 23 11.19 -19.92 13.17
C GLY A 23 9.80 -19.79 13.80
N LYS A 24 9.67 -20.09 15.09
CA LYS A 24 8.42 -19.89 15.87
C LYS A 24 8.26 -18.40 16.18
N PHE A 25 7.08 -17.84 15.93
CA PHE A 25 6.78 -16.42 16.11
C PHE A 25 6.03 -16.15 17.42
N ASN A 26 6.35 -15.06 18.12
CA ASN A 26 5.59 -14.50 19.25
C ASN A 26 4.41 -13.64 18.74
N LYS A 27 3.40 -13.33 19.58
CA LYS A 27 2.19 -12.55 19.19
C LYS A 27 2.47 -11.23 18.45
N PHE A 28 3.48 -10.48 18.87
CA PHE A 28 3.93 -9.25 18.16
C PHE A 28 4.45 -9.52 16.74
N GLN A 29 5.08 -10.67 16.52
CA GLN A 29 5.56 -11.08 15.20
C GLN A 29 4.42 -11.59 14.30
N GLN A 30 3.28 -11.99 14.86
CA GLN A 30 2.07 -12.33 14.09
C GLN A 30 1.49 -11.06 13.45
N GLY A 31 1.26 -9.99 14.22
CA GLY A 31 0.74 -8.73 13.67
C GLY A 31 1.65 -8.11 12.60
N LEU A 32 2.98 -8.20 12.77
CA LEU A 32 3.93 -7.78 11.74
C LEU A 32 3.83 -8.64 10.47
N SER A 33 3.52 -9.94 10.59
CA SER A 33 3.36 -10.83 9.44
C SER A 33 2.10 -10.48 8.64
N THR A 34 1.00 -10.11 9.32
CA THR A 34 -0.22 -9.62 8.65
C THR A 34 0.04 -8.35 7.87
N ILE A 35 0.69 -7.35 8.49
CA ILE A 35 1.03 -6.09 7.82
C ILE A 35 1.97 -6.35 6.62
N GLU A 36 3.01 -7.17 6.79
CA GLU A 36 3.90 -7.53 5.69
C GLU A 36 3.15 -8.20 4.53
N TYR A 37 2.21 -9.10 4.83
CA TYR A 37 1.38 -9.76 3.82
C TYR A 37 0.47 -8.77 3.08
N GLU A 38 -0.25 -7.91 3.80
CA GLU A 38 -1.14 -6.91 3.23
C GLU A 38 -0.38 -5.91 2.36
N VAL A 39 0.77 -5.42 2.84
CA VAL A 39 1.63 -4.50 2.07
C VAL A 39 2.19 -5.18 0.83
N ASN A 40 2.64 -6.44 0.94
CA ASN A 40 3.14 -7.19 -0.21
C ASN A 40 2.04 -7.41 -1.27
N LYS A 41 0.82 -7.75 -0.82
CA LYS A 41 -0.37 -7.90 -1.68
C LYS A 41 -0.78 -6.60 -2.34
N TYR A 42 -0.75 -5.48 -1.61
CA TYR A 42 -1.03 -4.15 -2.17
C TYR A 42 0.00 -3.79 -3.24
N LEU A 43 1.29 -3.94 -2.93
CA LEU A 43 2.38 -3.59 -3.83
C LEU A 43 2.46 -4.51 -5.06
N SER A 44 2.04 -5.78 -4.96
CA SER A 44 2.02 -6.67 -6.13
C SER A 44 1.01 -6.23 -7.18
N ASN A 45 -0.08 -5.57 -6.76
CA ASN A 45 -1.14 -5.08 -7.63
C ASN A 45 -0.90 -3.64 -8.12
N MET A 46 0.14 -2.98 -7.62
CA MET A 46 0.50 -1.61 -8.01
C MET A 46 1.21 -1.62 -9.37
N PRO A 47 1.04 -0.58 -10.21
CA PRO A 47 1.73 -0.47 -11.50
C PRO A 47 3.26 -0.54 -11.38
N SER A 48 3.83 -0.14 -10.25
CA SER A 48 5.27 -0.16 -10.01
C SER A 48 5.85 -1.56 -9.77
N SER A 49 5.03 -2.60 -9.63
CA SER A 49 5.47 -3.97 -9.29
C SER A 49 6.35 -4.61 -10.37
N THR A 50 6.14 -4.25 -11.64
CA THR A 50 6.83 -4.81 -12.82
C THR A 50 8.04 -3.97 -13.26
N GLN A 51 8.36 -2.90 -12.52
CA GLN A 51 9.49 -2.04 -12.83
C GLN A 51 10.84 -2.71 -12.57
N THR A 52 11.90 -2.12 -13.12
CA THR A 52 13.29 -2.49 -12.91
C THR A 52 14.11 -1.26 -12.51
N PRO A 53 15.27 -1.45 -11.85
CA PRO A 53 16.12 -0.32 -11.47
C PRO A 53 16.61 0.48 -12.68
N GLU A 54 16.85 -0.20 -13.80
CA GLU A 54 17.29 0.43 -15.05
C GLU A 54 16.20 1.34 -15.63
N GLN A 55 14.94 0.89 -15.64
CA GLN A 55 13.80 1.71 -16.07
C GLN A 55 13.64 2.97 -15.19
N ILE A 56 13.78 2.82 -13.87
CA ILE A 56 13.70 3.94 -12.92
C ILE A 56 14.83 4.95 -13.16
N ASP A 57 16.07 4.49 -13.33
CA ASP A 57 17.19 5.38 -13.63
C ASP A 57 17.00 6.09 -14.98
N ASN A 58 16.52 5.37 -16.00
CA ASN A 58 16.30 5.93 -17.32
C ASN A 58 15.19 7.00 -17.31
N VAL A 59 14.05 6.73 -16.67
CA VAL A 59 12.96 7.71 -16.59
C VAL A 59 13.39 8.94 -15.78
N ILE A 60 14.10 8.78 -14.66
CA ILE A 60 14.62 9.92 -13.88
C ILE A 60 15.52 10.79 -14.75
N ASN A 61 16.36 10.19 -15.59
CA ASN A 61 17.22 10.94 -16.51
C ASN A 61 16.43 11.62 -17.63
N ALA A 62 15.43 10.95 -18.20
CA ALA A 62 14.58 11.48 -19.26
C ALA A 62 13.68 12.62 -18.78
N LEU A 63 13.27 12.62 -17.51
CA LEU A 63 12.42 13.63 -16.89
C LEU A 63 13.17 14.91 -16.48
N LYS A 64 14.50 14.90 -16.37
CA LYS A 64 15.31 16.07 -15.98
C LYS A 64 15.05 17.37 -16.75
N PRO A 65 14.76 17.36 -18.05
CA PRO A 65 14.45 18.59 -18.80
C PRO A 65 13.12 19.23 -18.38
N TYR A 66 12.19 18.43 -17.86
CA TYR A 66 10.91 18.89 -17.35
C TYR A 66 11.16 19.33 -15.90
N ALA A 67 10.85 20.59 -15.57
CA ALA A 67 11.09 21.17 -14.25
C ALA A 67 10.11 20.63 -13.19
N LEU A 68 10.08 19.31 -13.03
CA LEU A 68 9.25 18.58 -12.10
C LEU A 68 9.87 18.59 -10.71
N THR A 69 9.03 18.65 -9.69
CA THR A 69 9.46 18.52 -8.30
C THR A 69 9.83 17.07 -8.01
N MET A 70 10.60 16.83 -6.93
CA MET A 70 10.95 15.47 -6.52
C MET A 70 9.70 14.64 -6.21
N THR A 71 8.66 15.25 -5.65
CA THR A 71 7.39 14.58 -5.35
C THR A 71 6.65 14.19 -6.62
N GLU A 72 6.62 15.07 -7.63
CA GLU A 72 6.00 14.79 -8.93
C GLU A 72 6.71 13.63 -9.62
N VAL A 73 8.06 13.67 -9.70
CA VAL A 73 8.84 12.56 -10.26
C VAL A 73 8.57 11.25 -9.52
N PHE A 74 8.51 11.30 -8.19
CA PHE A 74 8.20 10.13 -7.38
C PHE A 74 6.81 9.54 -7.67
N GLN A 75 5.79 10.40 -7.77
CA GLN A 75 4.43 9.98 -8.09
C GLN A 75 4.32 9.42 -9.51
N LEU A 76 4.97 10.04 -10.50
CA LEU A 76 5.01 9.55 -11.88
C LEU A 76 5.62 8.14 -11.96
N ILE A 77 6.70 7.89 -11.20
CA ILE A 77 7.35 6.57 -11.15
C ILE A 77 6.41 5.54 -10.49
N ASN A 78 5.78 5.85 -9.36
CA ASN A 78 4.93 4.89 -8.67
C ASN A 78 3.63 4.59 -9.43
N LEU A 79 2.98 5.64 -9.97
CA LEU A 79 1.64 5.54 -10.56
C LEU A 79 1.64 5.17 -12.04
N ARG A 80 2.71 5.47 -12.79
CA ARG A 80 2.87 5.15 -14.21
C ARG A 80 1.64 5.57 -15.04
N PRO A 81 1.40 6.89 -15.15
CA PRO A 81 0.23 7.45 -15.83
C PRO A 81 0.13 6.99 -17.28
N LYS A 82 -1.10 6.73 -17.75
CA LYS A 82 -1.39 6.24 -19.11
C LYS A 82 -2.10 7.27 -19.98
N ALA A 83 -2.76 8.23 -19.35
CA ALA A 83 -3.47 9.31 -20.03
C ALA A 83 -2.95 10.69 -19.61
N LEU A 84 -3.24 11.70 -20.44
CA LEU A 84 -2.89 13.10 -20.14
C LEU A 84 -3.57 13.60 -18.87
N ILE A 85 -4.81 13.16 -18.63
CA ILE A 85 -5.57 13.54 -17.42
C ILE A 85 -4.80 13.15 -16.15
N ASP A 86 -4.16 11.98 -16.12
CA ASP A 86 -3.36 11.54 -14.98
C ASP A 86 -2.19 12.49 -14.68
N LEU A 87 -1.52 12.99 -15.74
CA LEU A 87 -0.44 13.96 -15.60
C LEU A 87 -0.94 15.28 -15.00
N THR A 88 -2.13 15.74 -15.40
CA THR A 88 -2.72 16.96 -14.82
C THR A 88 -3.11 16.81 -13.36
N LEU A 89 -3.42 15.58 -12.91
CA LEU A 89 -3.72 15.27 -11.52
C LEU A 89 -2.47 15.14 -10.64
N ILE A 90 -1.36 14.67 -11.22
CA ILE A 90 -0.08 14.48 -10.52
C ILE A 90 0.71 15.79 -10.41
N ILE A 91 0.72 16.61 -11.48
CA ILE A 91 1.56 17.80 -11.59
C ILE A 91 0.81 19.03 -11.05
N GLU A 92 1.40 19.72 -10.08
CA GLU A 92 0.79 20.93 -9.51
C GLU A 92 0.79 22.08 -10.52
N GLU A 93 -0.32 22.82 -10.61
CA GLU A 93 -0.51 23.95 -11.52
C GLU A 93 -0.16 23.59 -12.99
N CYS A 94 -0.46 22.34 -13.40
CA CYS A 94 -0.04 21.73 -14.66
C CYS A 94 -0.29 22.63 -15.88
N GLU A 95 -1.52 23.13 -16.04
CA GLU A 95 -1.96 23.99 -17.16
C GLU A 95 -1.16 25.29 -17.29
N SER A 96 -0.54 25.76 -16.21
CA SER A 96 0.27 26.99 -16.19
C SER A 96 1.74 26.74 -16.49
N ARG A 97 2.24 25.53 -16.23
CA ARG A 97 3.65 25.15 -16.32
C ARG A 97 4.01 24.45 -17.62
N PHE A 98 3.05 23.74 -18.22
CA PHE A 98 3.28 22.91 -19.39
C PHE A 98 2.29 23.24 -20.50
N THR A 99 2.75 23.15 -21.75
CA THR A 99 1.87 23.12 -22.92
C THR A 99 1.34 21.70 -23.13
N GLU A 100 0.25 21.57 -23.87
CA GLU A 100 -0.32 20.27 -24.26
C GLU A 100 0.73 19.39 -24.97
N GLU A 101 1.46 19.94 -25.94
CA GLU A 101 2.57 19.27 -26.63
C GLU A 101 3.65 18.76 -25.65
N ASN A 102 3.99 19.53 -24.60
CA ASN A 102 4.96 19.09 -23.60
C ASN A 102 4.43 17.96 -22.72
N LEU A 103 3.12 17.93 -22.45
CA LEU A 103 2.48 16.85 -21.69
C LEU A 103 2.36 15.58 -22.52
N GLU A 104 2.07 15.68 -23.82
CA GLU A 104 2.10 14.55 -24.75
C GLU A 104 3.50 13.94 -24.87
N ASP A 105 4.53 14.78 -25.02
CA ASP A 105 5.93 14.34 -25.01
C ASP A 105 6.28 13.63 -23.68
N LEU A 106 5.87 14.22 -22.55
CA LEU A 106 6.10 13.67 -21.21
C LEU A 106 5.42 12.31 -21.03
N LEU A 107 4.17 12.19 -21.47
CA LEU A 107 3.41 10.94 -21.42
C LEU A 107 4.08 9.86 -22.28
N THR A 108 4.53 10.23 -23.48
CA THR A 108 5.24 9.33 -24.39
C THR A 108 6.53 8.81 -23.74
N ILE A 109 7.33 9.70 -23.15
CA ILE A 109 8.54 9.30 -22.40
C ILE A 109 8.20 8.32 -21.28
N ILE A 110 7.12 8.54 -20.55
CA ILE A 110 6.71 7.65 -19.46
C ILE A 110 6.34 6.27 -20.01
N LYS A 111 5.53 6.19 -21.06
CA LYS A 111 5.15 4.91 -21.70
C LYS A 111 6.37 4.16 -22.24
N GLU A 112 7.33 4.86 -22.85
CA GLU A 112 8.55 4.24 -23.39
C GLU A 112 9.52 3.76 -22.29
N GLN A 113 9.71 4.54 -21.23
CA GLN A 113 10.69 4.24 -20.17
C GLN A 113 10.12 3.33 -19.08
N LEU A 114 8.81 3.39 -18.86
CA LEU A 114 8.06 2.60 -17.90
C LEU A 114 6.94 1.82 -18.63
N PRO A 115 7.26 0.80 -19.46
CA PRO A 115 6.28 -0.05 -20.16
C PRO A 115 5.57 -1.03 -19.23
N ARG A 116 4.24 -0.98 -19.16
CA ARG A 116 3.42 -1.81 -18.27
C ARG A 116 2.95 -3.07 -18.99
N ASP A 117 2.60 -4.09 -18.23
CA ASP A 117 2.09 -5.35 -18.78
C ASP A 117 0.64 -5.20 -19.29
N ASP A 118 -0.08 -4.18 -18.81
CA ASP A 118 -1.46 -3.83 -19.13
C ASP A 118 -1.59 -2.66 -20.11
N ASP A 119 -0.51 -2.30 -20.82
CA ASP A 119 -0.54 -1.21 -21.81
C ASP A 119 -1.31 -1.59 -23.10
N ASP A 120 -1.37 -2.89 -23.44
CA ASP A 120 -2.05 -3.38 -24.66
C ASP A 120 -3.58 -3.56 -24.49
N GLU A 121 -4.12 -3.44 -23.27
CA GLU A 121 -5.54 -3.68 -22.97
C GLU A 121 -6.43 -2.44 -23.14
N GLU A 122 -5.86 -1.24 -23.31
CA GLU A 122 -6.61 0.04 -23.32
C GLU A 122 -6.90 0.61 -24.72
N ASP A 123 -6.38 0.03 -25.80
CA ASP A 123 -6.62 0.51 -27.17
C ASP A 123 -8.04 0.21 -27.71
N GLU A 124 -8.93 -0.43 -26.93
CA GLU A 124 -10.28 -0.84 -27.37
C GLU A 124 -11.44 0.07 -26.90
N GLU A 125 -11.22 1.12 -26.11
CA GLU A 125 -12.32 1.93 -25.53
C GLU A 125 -12.46 3.40 -26.01
N GLU A 126 -11.82 3.82 -27.11
CA GLU A 126 -12.07 5.15 -27.72
C GLU A 126 -12.55 5.08 -29.18
N ASP A 127 -13.77 4.56 -29.41
CA ASP A 127 -14.60 5.02 -30.54
C ASP A 127 -16.09 4.76 -30.25
N GLY A 128 -16.79 5.75 -29.68
CA GLY A 128 -18.21 5.55 -29.37
C GLY A 128 -18.97 6.67 -28.65
N GLU A 129 -18.83 7.94 -29.03
CA GLU A 129 -19.89 8.94 -28.76
C GLU A 129 -20.66 9.27 -30.05
N ASP A 130 -21.90 8.77 -30.18
CA ASP A 130 -23.14 9.55 -29.95
C ASP A 130 -24.32 9.04 -30.81
N GLY A 131 -25.46 8.82 -30.16
CA GLY A 131 -26.69 8.35 -30.81
C GLY A 131 -27.77 7.88 -29.83
N GLU A 132 -28.53 8.85 -29.29
CA GLU A 132 -29.75 8.68 -28.50
C GLU A 132 -30.72 7.57 -29.01
N ASP A 133 -31.33 6.89 -28.03
CA ASP A 133 -32.77 6.64 -27.87
C ASP A 133 -33.14 5.14 -27.70
N GLY A 134 -33.91 4.84 -26.64
CA GLY A 134 -34.59 3.55 -26.49
C GLY A 134 -34.44 2.88 -25.13
N GLU A 135 -35.37 3.19 -24.23
CA GLU A 135 -35.75 2.43 -23.04
C GLU A 135 -35.83 0.91 -23.30
N GLU A 136 -35.30 0.09 -22.39
CA GLU A 136 -35.95 -1.08 -21.81
C GLU A 136 -35.09 -1.62 -20.65
N GLU A 137 -35.60 -1.46 -19.43
CA GLU A 137 -35.07 -2.08 -18.21
C GLU A 137 -35.38 -3.58 -18.25
N GLU A 138 -34.36 -4.43 -18.34
CA GLU A 138 -34.46 -5.84 -17.98
C GLU A 138 -33.80 -6.03 -16.60
N GLU A 139 -34.63 -6.25 -15.58
CA GLU A 139 -34.20 -6.68 -14.25
C GLU A 139 -33.66 -8.12 -14.35
N GLU A 140 -32.34 -8.30 -14.22
CA GLU A 140 -31.75 -9.62 -13.93
C GLU A 140 -31.75 -9.84 -12.42
N GLU A 141 -32.52 -10.83 -11.96
CA GLU A 141 -32.48 -11.32 -10.58
C GLU A 141 -31.15 -12.07 -10.36
N GLU A 142 -30.22 -11.48 -9.59
CA GLU A 142 -29.06 -12.21 -9.05
C GLU A 142 -29.51 -13.04 -7.83
N GLU A 143 -29.39 -14.37 -7.93
CA GLU A 143 -29.53 -15.27 -6.79
C GLU A 143 -28.31 -15.10 -5.87
N GLU A 144 -28.51 -14.54 -4.67
CA GLU A 144 -27.50 -14.55 -3.60
C GLU A 144 -27.32 -15.99 -3.07
N GLU A 145 -26.19 -16.63 -3.38
CA GLU A 145 -25.72 -17.81 -2.65
C GLU A 145 -25.06 -17.34 -1.34
N GLU A 146 -25.77 -17.49 -0.22
CA GLU A 146 -25.20 -17.35 1.13
C GLU A 146 -24.19 -18.49 1.38
N GLU A 147 -22.88 -18.21 1.30
CA GLU A 147 -21.88 -19.09 1.90
C GLU A 147 -21.86 -18.86 3.42
N GLU A 148 -22.37 -19.84 4.18
CA GLU A 148 -22.20 -19.90 5.63
C GLU A 148 -20.70 -20.13 5.97
N GLU A 149 -19.94 -19.07 6.22
CA GLU A 149 -18.70 -19.19 6.98
C GLU A 149 -19.04 -19.42 8.47
N GLU A 150 -19.11 -20.68 8.87
CA GLU A 150 -19.15 -21.08 10.27
C GLU A 150 -17.92 -20.54 11.02
N ASN A 151 -18.17 -19.49 11.81
CA ASN A 151 -17.63 -19.20 13.14
C ASN A 151 -16.25 -19.78 13.48
N ASN A 152 -15.23 -18.92 13.39
CA ASN A 152 -13.98 -19.11 14.13
C ASN A 152 -13.57 -17.90 15.00
N GLU A 153 -14.39 -16.83 15.05
CA GLU A 153 -14.10 -15.66 15.89
C GLU A 153 -14.49 -15.86 17.37
N GLU A 154 -15.56 -16.61 17.67
CA GLU A 154 -16.01 -16.86 19.05
C GLU A 154 -14.96 -17.60 19.90
N GLN A 155 -14.10 -18.42 19.30
CA GLN A 155 -13.05 -19.13 20.03
C GLN A 155 -11.88 -18.22 20.44
N GLU A 156 -11.64 -17.12 19.72
CA GLU A 156 -10.55 -16.19 20.04
C GLU A 156 -10.93 -15.24 21.19
N TYR A 157 -12.18 -14.80 21.25
CA TYR A 157 -12.69 -13.96 22.34
C TYR A 157 -12.80 -14.72 23.67
N ASP A 158 -13.24 -16.00 23.65
CA ASP A 158 -13.33 -16.82 24.86
C ASP A 158 -11.95 -17.16 25.47
N GLU A 159 -10.91 -17.33 24.65
CA GLU A 159 -9.54 -17.53 25.15
C GLU A 159 -8.96 -16.24 25.76
N MET A 160 -9.38 -15.08 25.27
CA MET A 160 -8.94 -13.78 25.78
C MET A 160 -9.57 -13.43 27.14
N ASP A 161 -10.81 -13.85 27.41
CA ASP A 161 -11.52 -13.57 28.67
C ASP A 161 -11.08 -14.48 29.84
N MET A 162 -10.50 -15.66 29.55
CA MET A 162 -9.94 -16.56 30.57
C MET A 162 -8.60 -16.10 31.18
N LEU A 163 -7.93 -15.09 30.60
CA LEU A 163 -6.60 -14.63 31.05
C LEU A 163 -6.64 -13.47 32.05
N VAL A 164 -7.83 -12.98 32.43
CA VAL A 164 -7.98 -11.95 33.46
C VAL A 164 -8.23 -12.60 34.82
N ASP A 165 -7.18 -13.22 35.38
CA ASP A 165 -7.20 -13.58 36.80
C ASP A 165 -7.09 -12.30 37.64
N GLU A 166 -8.26 -11.78 38.06
CA GLU A 166 -8.41 -10.59 38.90
C GLU A 166 -7.71 -10.72 40.29
N SER A 167 -7.16 -11.90 40.63
CA SER A 167 -6.49 -12.11 41.92
C SER A 167 -5.09 -11.48 42.02
N SER A 168 -4.52 -10.96 40.92
CA SER A 168 -3.16 -10.38 40.96
C SER A 168 -3.10 -8.91 41.40
N TYR A 169 -4.23 -8.23 41.64
CA TYR A 169 -4.22 -6.79 41.99
C TYR A 169 -4.28 -6.47 43.49
N LYS A 170 -4.00 -7.42 44.40
CA LYS A 170 -3.97 -7.14 45.85
C LYS A 170 -2.81 -7.80 46.60
N LYS A 171 -1.63 -7.22 46.44
CA LYS A 171 -0.51 -7.14 47.40
C LYS A 171 0.49 -6.27 46.65
N ASP A 172 0.64 -5.00 46.98
CA ASP A 172 1.70 -4.57 47.89
C ASP A 172 1.34 -3.20 48.47
N ALA A 173 0.65 -3.20 49.61
CA ALA A 173 0.68 -2.09 50.54
C ALA A 173 0.43 -2.67 51.92
N GLU A 174 1.23 -2.23 52.89
CA GLU A 174 1.24 -2.60 54.30
C GLU A 174 2.25 -3.72 54.68
N ASP A 175 3.15 -3.29 55.58
CA ASP A 175 3.97 -4.02 56.54
C ASP A 175 5.29 -4.69 56.08
N ASP A 176 6.41 -3.99 56.38
CA ASP A 176 7.48 -4.53 57.24
C ASP A 176 8.62 -3.50 57.43
N ILE A 177 8.47 -2.58 58.41
CA ILE A 177 9.59 -2.07 59.23
C ILE A 177 9.08 -1.94 60.68
N ASP A 178 8.96 -3.07 61.37
CA ASP A 178 9.48 -3.17 62.74
C ASP A 178 10.85 -3.86 62.63
N GLY A 179 11.88 -3.63 63.43
CA GLY A 179 12.03 -2.91 64.68
C GLY A 179 13.08 -3.72 65.45
N GLU A 180 14.20 -3.13 65.87
CA GLU A 180 14.90 -3.65 67.04
C GLU A 180 15.73 -2.55 67.71
N ALA A 181 15.71 -2.62 69.03
CA ALA A 181 16.08 -1.62 70.00
C ALA A 181 17.56 -1.70 70.41
N GLY A 182 18.02 -0.70 71.17
CA GLY A 182 18.92 -0.96 72.31
C GLY A 182 20.29 -0.28 72.29
N ASP A 183 20.36 0.84 73.02
CA ASP A 183 21.34 1.17 74.06
C ASP A 183 22.79 1.65 73.77
N ASP A 184 23.20 2.51 74.72
CA ASP A 184 24.53 2.97 75.18
C ASP A 184 25.20 4.17 74.48
N ASP A 185 25.08 5.38 75.05
CA ASP A 185 25.94 5.95 76.13
C ASP A 185 25.48 7.36 76.57
#